data_AF-A0A954FTM4-F1
#
_entry.id   AF-A0A954FTM4-F1
#
_cell.length_a   1.000
_cell.length_b   1.000
_cell.length_c   1.000
_cell.angle_alpha   90.00
_cell.angle_beta   90.00
_cell.angle_gamma   90.00
#
_symmetry.space_group_name_H-M   'P 1'
#
loop_
_entity.id
_entity.type
_entity.pdbx_description
1 polymer ?
#
loop_
_entity_poly.entity_id
_entity_poly.type
_entity_poly.pdbx_seq_one_letter_code
_entity_poly.pdbx_strand_id
1 'polypeptide(L)'
;MSVMIMSIGVVSLASLFPISIIRGIQATQLTNATVLRYNAEALIDAFPQQVVFDPDNDSTTSSLDHQRRNRYYIVDPLGSFYATQDGTGLEGVFGHDGSLGPTTSIPRYNARMTTQLSASNFFSQQDSWRLLYEGIPSGVSSDRKMISIDSNDITTGANPAGIVSLTELQDILNGSSSGGRVLIFDSTGKQALKRDVVGSGLNTTTGEISFYDPPTIAAPTPDGDPLPNNGLYGIPSKIR
;
A
#
# COMPACT_ATOMS: atom_id res chain seq x y z
N MET A 1 -42.89 -43.26 -32.27
CA MET A 1 -41.89 -42.23 -32.63
C MET A 1 -41.82 -41.07 -31.63
N SER A 2 -42.88 -40.72 -30.90
CA SER A 2 -42.88 -39.63 -29.89
C SER A 2 -41.97 -39.88 -28.67
N VAL A 3 -41.85 -41.13 -28.22
CA VAL A 3 -41.04 -41.49 -27.02
C VAL A 3 -39.54 -41.22 -27.24
N MET A 4 -39.04 -41.40 -28.46
CA MET A 4 -37.63 -41.14 -28.79
C MET A 4 -37.30 -39.64 -28.80
N ILE A 5 -38.24 -38.80 -29.22
CA ILE A 5 -38.06 -37.34 -29.24
C ILE A 5 -38.12 -36.79 -27.81
N MET A 6 -39.00 -37.34 -26.97
CA MET A 6 -39.10 -36.97 -25.54
C MET A 6 -37.85 -37.38 -24.75
N SER A 7 -37.29 -38.58 -24.99
CA SER A 7 -36.10 -39.04 -24.28
C SER A 7 -34.85 -38.20 -24.59
N ILE A 8 -34.69 -37.71 -25.83
CA ILE A 8 -33.59 -36.81 -26.20
C ILE A 8 -33.69 -35.47 -25.46
N GLY A 9 -34.90 -34.91 -25.31
CA GLY A 9 -35.11 -33.66 -24.56
C GLY A 9 -34.78 -33.78 -23.08
N VAL A 10 -35.20 -34.88 -22.44
CA VAL A 10 -34.97 -35.11 -21.00
C VAL A 10 -33.49 -35.40 -20.71
N VAL A 11 -32.81 -36.19 -21.54
CA VAL A 11 -31.37 -36.49 -21.38
C VAL A 11 -30.51 -35.24 -21.62
N SER A 12 -30.90 -34.39 -22.58
CA SER A 12 -30.23 -33.11 -22.84
C SER A 12 -30.37 -32.16 -21.64
N LEU A 13 -31.57 -32.03 -21.05
CA LEU A 13 -31.77 -31.18 -19.88
C LEU A 13 -31.06 -31.72 -18.63
N ALA A 14 -31.11 -33.04 -18.41
CA ALA A 14 -30.44 -33.69 -17.29
C ALA A 14 -28.91 -33.57 -17.33
N SER A 15 -28.31 -33.47 -18.52
CA SER A 15 -26.85 -33.34 -18.68
C SER A 15 -26.39 -31.88 -18.79
N LEU A 16 -27.09 -31.03 -19.53
CA LEU A 16 -26.66 -29.64 -19.76
C LEU A 16 -26.91 -28.75 -18.54
N PHE A 17 -27.95 -29.01 -17.74
CA PHE A 17 -28.25 -28.17 -16.57
C PHE A 17 -27.16 -28.24 -15.49
N PRO A 18 -26.70 -29.43 -15.05
CA PRO A 18 -25.58 -29.51 -14.08
C PRO A 18 -24.27 -28.94 -14.65
N ILE A 19 -23.98 -29.19 -15.93
CA ILE A 19 -22.78 -28.67 -16.59
C ILE A 19 -22.79 -27.13 -16.62
N SER A 20 -23.96 -26.53 -16.87
CA SER A 20 -24.13 -25.07 -16.86
C SER A 20 -23.85 -24.47 -15.48
N ILE A 21 -24.35 -25.11 -14.41
CA ILE A 21 -24.12 -24.65 -13.03
C ILE A 21 -22.63 -24.71 -12.66
N ILE A 22 -21.94 -25.81 -12.96
CA ILE A 22 -20.51 -25.95 -12.64
C ILE A 22 -19.69 -24.90 -13.38
N ARG A 23 -19.99 -24.64 -14.66
CA ARG A 23 -19.33 -23.59 -15.44
C ARG A 23 -19.60 -22.20 -14.89
N GLY A 24 -20.82 -21.95 -14.40
CA GLY A 24 -21.17 -20.69 -13.73
C GLY A 24 -20.35 -20.48 -12.45
N ILE A 25 -20.25 -21.50 -11.59
CA ILE A 25 -19.45 -21.43 -10.37
C ILE A 25 -17.97 -21.19 -10.69
N GLN A 26 -17.41 -21.91 -11.67
CA GLN A 26 -16.03 -21.74 -12.10
C GLN A 26 -15.78 -20.32 -12.65
N ALA A 27 -16.70 -19.78 -13.44
CA ALA A 27 -16.57 -18.42 -13.96
C ALA A 27 -16.56 -17.38 -12.83
N THR A 28 -17.43 -17.53 -11.83
CA THR A 28 -17.44 -16.66 -10.65
C THR A 28 -16.15 -16.78 -9.84
N GLN A 29 -15.67 -18.00 -9.60
CA GLN A 29 -14.41 -18.23 -8.90
C GLN A 29 -13.22 -17.62 -9.64
N LEU A 30 -13.15 -17.77 -10.97
CA LEU A 30 -12.08 -17.22 -11.78
C LEU A 30 -12.11 -15.69 -11.79
N THR A 31 -13.31 -15.10 -11.84
CA THR A 31 -13.48 -13.65 -11.74
C THR A 31 -13.02 -13.13 -10.38
N ASN A 32 -13.46 -13.77 -9.29
CA ASN A 32 -13.06 -13.40 -7.93
C ASN A 32 -11.55 -13.58 -7.72
N ALA A 33 -10.96 -14.67 -8.21
CA ALA A 33 -9.51 -14.89 -8.13
C ALA A 33 -8.73 -13.82 -8.90
N THR A 34 -9.25 -13.38 -10.05
CA THR A 34 -8.63 -12.32 -10.85
C THR A 34 -8.70 -10.97 -10.14
N VAL A 35 -9.84 -10.63 -9.52
CA VAL A 35 -9.97 -9.43 -8.69
C VAL A 35 -9.01 -9.46 -7.51
N LEU A 36 -8.94 -10.58 -6.79
CA LEU A 36 -8.01 -10.73 -5.67
C LEU A 36 -6.55 -10.60 -6.10
N ARG A 37 -6.20 -11.11 -7.27
CA ARG A 37 -4.86 -10.95 -7.84
C ARG A 37 -4.54 -9.48 -8.10
N TYR A 38 -5.42 -8.74 -8.78
CA TYR A 38 -5.17 -7.32 -9.03
C TYR A 38 -5.07 -6.50 -7.74
N ASN A 39 -5.91 -6.81 -6.74
CA ASN A 39 -5.82 -6.17 -5.43
C ASN A 39 -4.48 -6.48 -4.73
N ALA A 40 -3.99 -7.72 -4.85
CA ALA A 40 -2.69 -8.10 -4.28
C ALA A 40 -1.52 -7.41 -5.02
N GLU A 41 -1.57 -7.31 -6.35
CA GLU A 41 -0.59 -6.58 -7.16
C GLU A 41 -0.57 -5.09 -6.77
N ALA A 42 -1.73 -4.46 -6.64
CA ALA A 42 -1.85 -3.06 -6.20
C ALA A 42 -1.31 -2.84 -4.78
N LEU A 43 -1.54 -3.78 -3.86
CA LEU A 43 -1.01 -3.72 -2.50
C LEU A 43 0.52 -3.84 -2.47
N ILE A 44 1.08 -4.74 -3.29
CA ILE A 44 2.53 -4.87 -3.45
C ILE A 44 3.15 -3.58 -4.02
N ASP A 45 2.51 -2.96 -5.00
CA ASP A 45 2.94 -1.68 -5.57
C ASP A 45 2.80 -0.52 -4.58
N ALA A 46 1.79 -0.57 -3.70
CA ALA A 46 1.59 0.44 -2.66
C ALA A 46 2.62 0.34 -1.53
N PHE A 47 2.97 -0.87 -1.08
CA PHE A 47 3.83 -1.09 0.08
C PHE A 47 4.99 -2.05 -0.24
N PRO A 48 5.85 -1.70 -1.21
CA PRO A 48 6.90 -2.60 -1.68
C PRO A 48 7.88 -2.94 -0.55
N GLN A 49 8.22 -1.96 0.30
CA GLN A 49 9.17 -2.16 1.39
C GLN A 49 8.64 -3.10 2.47
N GLN A 50 7.39 -2.93 2.91
CA GLN A 50 6.83 -3.74 3.99
C GLN A 50 6.38 -5.16 3.55
N VAL A 51 6.07 -5.36 2.27
CA VAL A 51 5.52 -6.64 1.77
C VAL A 51 6.57 -7.48 1.05
N VAL A 52 7.48 -6.83 0.32
CA VAL A 52 8.48 -7.51 -0.50
C VAL A 52 9.88 -7.36 0.10
N PHE A 53 10.39 -6.15 0.29
CA PHE A 53 11.83 -5.95 0.49
C PHE A 53 12.34 -6.15 1.93
N ASP A 54 11.56 -5.80 2.94
CA ASP A 54 11.97 -5.78 4.35
C ASP A 54 10.74 -5.86 5.28
N PRO A 55 10.14 -7.06 5.42
CA PRO A 55 8.90 -7.22 6.17
C PRO A 55 9.07 -7.15 7.71
N ASP A 56 10.29 -7.21 8.25
CA ASP A 56 10.59 -7.18 9.69
C ASP A 56 11.41 -5.97 10.18
N ASN A 57 11.94 -5.11 9.29
CA ASN A 57 12.64 -3.87 9.63
C ASN A 57 13.87 -4.02 10.52
N ASP A 58 14.61 -5.12 10.41
CA ASP A 58 15.75 -5.26 11.31
C ASP A 58 16.91 -4.29 11.00
N SER A 59 16.85 -3.60 9.85
CA SER A 59 17.76 -2.53 9.40
C SER A 59 19.25 -2.91 9.35
N THR A 60 19.62 -4.17 9.60
CA THR A 60 21.02 -4.50 9.90
C THR A 60 21.88 -4.85 8.71
N THR A 61 21.36 -5.05 7.49
CA THR A 61 22.12 -4.88 6.22
C THR A 61 21.22 -5.15 5.01
N SER A 62 20.74 -4.08 4.36
CA SER A 62 20.23 -4.05 2.97
C SER A 62 19.24 -5.17 2.56
N SER A 63 17.93 -4.89 2.58
CA SER A 63 16.93 -5.26 1.55
C SER A 63 16.98 -6.67 0.89
N LEU A 64 17.42 -7.70 1.60
CA LEU A 64 17.81 -9.00 1.00
C LEU A 64 17.20 -10.22 1.70
N ASP A 65 16.26 -10.09 2.63
CA ASP A 65 15.70 -11.28 3.29
C ASP A 65 14.95 -12.20 2.33
N HIS A 66 14.29 -11.65 1.29
CA HIS A 66 13.76 -12.45 0.21
C HIS A 66 14.85 -13.00 -0.74
N GLN A 67 15.96 -12.28 -0.97
CA GLN A 67 17.00 -12.69 -1.93
C GLN A 67 17.96 -13.74 -1.35
N ARG A 68 18.27 -13.67 -0.05
CA ARG A 68 19.27 -14.55 0.59
C ARG A 68 18.71 -15.87 1.06
N ARG A 69 17.41 -15.96 1.34
CA ARG A 69 16.82 -17.20 1.85
C ARG A 69 16.22 -18.11 0.77
N ASN A 70 15.91 -17.62 -0.44
CA ASN A 70 15.20 -18.39 -1.51
C ASN A 70 14.11 -19.31 -0.92
N ARG A 71 13.39 -18.80 0.09
CA ARG A 71 12.41 -19.52 0.88
C ARG A 71 11.11 -18.76 0.75
N TYR A 72 10.04 -19.51 0.60
CA TYR A 72 8.70 -18.95 0.72
C TYR A 72 8.52 -18.37 2.12
N TYR A 73 7.92 -17.20 2.20
CA TYR A 73 7.50 -16.56 3.43
C TYR A 73 6.09 -16.00 3.23
N ILE A 74 5.40 -15.76 4.35
CA ILE A 74 4.07 -15.17 4.35
C ILE A 74 4.13 -13.86 5.13
N VAL A 75 3.53 -12.83 4.58
CA VAL A 75 3.32 -11.55 5.26
C VAL A 75 1.85 -11.52 5.68
N ASP A 76 1.62 -11.66 6.98
CA ASP A 76 0.28 -11.70 7.58
C ASP A 76 0.26 -10.86 8.87
N PRO A 77 0.11 -9.53 8.75
CA PRO A 77 0.01 -8.61 9.89
C PRO A 77 -1.03 -9.02 10.94
N LEU A 78 -2.22 -9.44 10.50
CA LEU A 78 -3.35 -9.69 11.39
C LEU A 78 -3.20 -11.06 12.06
N GLY A 79 -2.89 -12.10 11.28
CA GLY A 79 -2.67 -13.43 11.84
C GLY A 79 -1.37 -13.51 12.64
N SER A 80 -0.35 -12.71 12.36
CA SER A 80 0.83 -12.61 13.24
C SER A 80 0.45 -12.04 14.61
N PHE A 81 -0.38 -10.99 14.66
CA PHE A 81 -0.86 -10.44 15.92
C PHE A 81 -1.62 -11.49 16.76
N TYR A 82 -2.55 -12.23 16.14
CA TYR A 82 -3.29 -13.28 16.84
C TYR A 82 -2.39 -14.46 17.25
N ALA A 83 -1.38 -14.81 16.44
CA ALA A 83 -0.44 -15.85 16.81
C ALA A 83 0.43 -15.47 18.02
N THR A 84 0.78 -14.19 18.16
CA THR A 84 1.47 -13.70 19.38
C THR A 84 0.60 -13.83 20.63
N GLN A 85 -0.73 -13.70 20.52
CA GLN A 85 -1.64 -13.87 21.65
C GLN A 85 -1.77 -15.33 22.13
N ASP A 86 -1.49 -16.30 21.26
CA ASP A 86 -1.52 -17.72 21.59
C ASP A 86 -0.39 -18.12 22.57
N GLY A 87 0.68 -17.31 22.65
CA GLY A 87 1.73 -17.45 23.68
C GLY A 87 2.60 -18.71 23.54
N THR A 88 2.58 -19.35 22.38
CA THR A 88 3.30 -20.62 22.11
C THR A 88 4.78 -20.41 21.76
N GLY A 89 5.22 -19.18 21.49
CA GLY A 89 6.58 -18.88 21.01
C GLY A 89 6.83 -19.27 19.56
N LEU A 90 5.76 -19.61 18.82
CA LEU A 90 5.76 -20.10 17.44
C LEU A 90 5.13 -19.10 16.47
N GLU A 91 4.90 -17.86 16.93
CA GLU A 91 4.18 -16.81 16.20
C GLU A 91 4.86 -16.38 14.88
N GLY A 92 6.18 -16.53 14.79
CA GLY A 92 6.97 -16.20 13.60
C GLY A 92 6.90 -17.25 12.49
N VAL A 93 6.04 -18.26 12.61
CA VAL A 93 5.99 -19.41 11.70
C VAL A 93 4.55 -19.75 11.34
N PHE A 94 4.31 -20.03 10.06
CA PHE A 94 3.06 -20.59 9.55
C PHE A 94 3.15 -22.12 9.43
N GLY A 95 2.07 -22.81 9.82
CA GLY A 95 1.93 -24.26 9.67
C GLY A 95 2.43 -25.11 10.84
N HIS A 96 2.68 -24.53 12.02
CA HIS A 96 3.06 -25.30 13.22
C HIS A 96 1.81 -25.77 13.99
N ASP A 97 1.69 -27.07 14.24
CA ASP A 97 0.55 -27.73 14.89
C ASP A 97 0.77 -28.02 16.39
N GLY A 98 1.71 -27.29 17.02
CA GLY A 98 2.16 -27.55 18.39
C GLY A 98 2.99 -28.83 18.61
N SER A 99 3.31 -29.63 17.57
CA SER A 99 4.16 -30.83 17.68
C SER A 99 5.66 -30.52 17.65
N LEU A 100 6.47 -31.29 18.39
CA LEU A 100 7.93 -31.11 18.53
C LEU A 100 8.76 -31.34 17.24
N GLY A 101 8.11 -31.63 16.10
CA GLY A 101 8.77 -31.95 14.83
C GLY A 101 8.27 -31.05 13.69
N PRO A 102 9.06 -30.07 13.22
CA PRO A 102 8.62 -29.18 12.16
C PRO A 102 8.74 -29.85 10.78
N THR A 103 7.61 -30.14 10.13
CA THR A 103 7.58 -30.33 8.68
C THR A 103 7.28 -28.97 8.03
N THR A 104 8.30 -28.36 7.44
CA THR A 104 8.21 -27.14 6.60
C THR A 104 7.56 -25.92 7.27
N SER A 105 8.26 -25.33 8.23
CA SER A 105 7.91 -24.04 8.82
C SER A 105 8.15 -22.89 7.82
N ILE A 106 7.07 -22.25 7.37
CA ILE A 106 7.15 -21.06 6.51
C ILE A 106 7.25 -19.83 7.43
N PRO A 107 8.28 -18.97 7.33
CA PRO A 107 8.36 -17.76 8.14
C PRO A 107 7.13 -16.86 7.93
N ARG A 108 6.58 -16.36 9.03
CA ARG A 108 5.47 -15.39 9.05
C ARG A 108 5.99 -14.05 9.53
N TYR A 109 5.70 -12.98 8.79
CA TYR A 109 6.04 -11.60 9.16
C TYR A 109 4.79 -10.74 9.36
N ASN A 110 4.93 -9.72 10.21
CA ASN A 110 3.84 -8.81 10.58
C ASN A 110 3.82 -7.50 9.78
N ALA A 111 4.71 -7.30 8.80
CA ALA A 111 4.84 -6.07 8.01
C ALA A 111 4.97 -4.80 8.88
N ARG A 112 5.62 -4.90 10.05
CA ARG A 112 5.76 -3.84 11.07
C ARG A 112 4.47 -3.41 11.77
N MET A 113 3.38 -4.14 11.60
CA MET A 113 2.11 -3.86 12.28
C MET A 113 2.04 -4.68 13.56
N THR A 114 2.59 -4.14 14.64
CA THR A 114 2.67 -4.81 15.95
C THR A 114 1.39 -4.70 16.78
N THR A 115 0.43 -3.88 16.33
CA THR A 115 -0.84 -3.67 17.03
C THR A 115 -2.02 -4.16 16.22
N GLN A 116 -3.05 -4.71 16.89
CA GLN A 116 -4.29 -5.15 16.25
C GLN A 116 -4.91 -4.06 15.39
N LEU A 117 -4.94 -2.83 15.91
CA LEU A 117 -5.53 -1.68 15.23
C LEU A 117 -4.77 -1.33 13.95
N SER A 118 -3.42 -1.34 13.98
CA SER A 118 -2.62 -1.09 12.77
C SER A 118 -2.81 -2.19 11.72
N ALA A 119 -2.84 -3.46 12.15
CA ALA A 119 -3.03 -4.59 11.26
C ALA A 119 -4.45 -4.61 10.66
N SER A 120 -5.48 -4.34 11.47
CA SER A 120 -6.86 -4.26 11.00
C SER A 120 -7.02 -3.11 10.02
N ASN A 121 -6.49 -1.93 10.34
CA ASN A 121 -6.58 -0.76 9.47
C ASN A 121 -5.89 -1.02 8.12
N PHE A 122 -4.75 -1.70 8.11
CA PHE A 122 -4.05 -2.04 6.88
C PHE A 122 -4.86 -3.00 5.99
N PHE A 123 -5.46 -4.04 6.57
CA PHE A 123 -6.30 -4.98 5.80
C PHE A 123 -7.69 -4.43 5.45
N SER A 124 -8.19 -3.46 6.22
CA SER A 124 -9.47 -2.80 5.95
C SER A 124 -9.35 -1.56 5.08
N GLN A 125 -8.12 -1.13 4.75
CA GLN A 125 -7.91 -0.03 3.81
C GLN A 125 -8.50 -0.44 2.47
N GLN A 126 -9.51 0.32 2.03
CA GLN A 126 -9.95 0.27 0.65
C GLN A 126 -8.77 0.73 -0.21
N ASP A 127 -8.59 0.11 -1.38
CA ASP A 127 -7.71 0.61 -2.45
C ASP A 127 -8.33 1.87 -3.10
N SER A 128 -8.78 2.80 -2.27
CA SER A 128 -9.42 4.05 -2.65
C SER A 128 -8.61 5.18 -2.05
N TRP A 129 -7.81 5.80 -2.91
CA TRP A 129 -7.09 7.01 -2.59
C TRP A 129 -8.05 8.16 -2.83
N ARG A 130 -8.40 8.89 -1.77
CA ARG A 130 -9.08 10.17 -1.93
C ARG A 130 -8.02 11.21 -2.28
N LEU A 131 -8.11 11.79 -3.48
CA LEU A 131 -7.29 12.94 -3.81
C LEU A 131 -7.62 14.06 -2.82
N LEU A 132 -6.62 14.50 -2.06
CA LEU A 132 -6.77 15.60 -1.10
C LEU A 132 -6.33 16.93 -1.72
N TYR A 133 -5.25 16.90 -2.50
CA TYR A 133 -4.69 18.03 -3.21
C TYR A 133 -3.95 17.54 -4.47
N GLU A 134 -4.09 18.29 -5.56
CA GLU A 134 -3.33 18.15 -6.80
C GLU A 134 -2.92 19.55 -7.24
N GLY A 135 -1.67 19.78 -7.58
CA GLY A 135 -1.22 21.08 -8.03
C GLY A 135 0.27 21.14 -8.28
N ILE A 136 0.71 22.23 -8.91
CA ILE A 136 2.12 22.46 -9.20
C ILE A 136 2.76 23.12 -7.97
N PRO A 137 3.86 22.57 -7.44
CA PRO A 137 4.61 23.22 -6.37
C PRO A 137 4.98 24.67 -6.70
N SER A 138 4.77 25.58 -5.76
CA SER A 138 5.23 26.98 -5.87
C SER A 138 6.74 27.09 -5.70
N GLY A 139 7.34 26.14 -4.97
CA GLY A 139 8.78 26.06 -4.78
C GLY A 139 9.24 24.71 -4.22
N VAL A 140 10.53 24.46 -4.39
CA VAL A 140 11.25 23.40 -3.69
C VAL A 140 12.40 24.06 -2.96
N SER A 141 12.55 23.75 -1.67
CA SER A 141 13.67 24.21 -0.84
C SER A 141 15.03 23.85 -1.48
N SER A 142 16.05 24.68 -1.25
CA SER A 142 17.39 24.49 -1.83
C SER A 142 18.11 23.25 -1.30
N ASP A 143 17.77 22.81 -0.09
CA ASP A 143 18.19 21.54 0.49
C ASP A 143 17.28 20.37 0.08
N ARG A 144 16.25 20.63 -0.73
CA ARG A 144 15.37 19.63 -1.35
C ARG A 144 14.64 18.76 -0.32
N LYS A 145 14.37 19.34 0.85
CA LYS A 145 13.69 18.66 1.98
C LYS A 145 12.21 18.97 2.08
N MET A 146 11.83 20.12 1.53
CA MET A 146 10.49 20.67 1.60
C MET A 146 9.99 21.06 0.21
N ILE A 147 8.70 20.84 -0.01
CA ILE A 147 7.94 21.37 -1.14
C ILE A 147 6.98 22.43 -0.61
N SER A 148 6.96 23.59 -1.25
CA SER A 148 6.00 24.67 -0.96
C SER A 148 4.83 24.57 -1.93
N ILE A 149 3.62 24.62 -1.39
CA ILE A 149 2.38 24.76 -2.14
C ILE A 149 2.00 26.24 -2.17
N ASP A 150 1.39 26.70 -3.26
CA ASP A 150 0.80 28.04 -3.28
C ASP A 150 -0.43 28.06 -2.35
N SER A 151 -0.37 28.88 -1.29
CA SER A 151 -1.50 29.07 -0.39
C SER A 151 -2.75 29.58 -1.09
N ASN A 152 -2.62 30.23 -2.25
CA ASN A 152 -3.75 30.70 -3.06
C ASN A 152 -4.52 29.54 -3.71
N ASP A 153 -3.84 28.45 -4.09
CA ASP A 153 -4.51 27.26 -4.64
C ASP A 153 -5.47 26.60 -3.64
N ILE A 154 -5.21 26.83 -2.35
CA ILE A 154 -5.93 26.23 -1.24
C ILE A 154 -7.00 27.19 -0.68
N THR A 155 -6.71 28.48 -0.63
CA THR A 155 -7.60 29.49 0.00
C THR A 155 -8.62 30.10 -0.95
N THR A 156 -8.34 30.16 -2.25
CA THR A 156 -9.21 30.84 -3.21
C THR A 156 -10.13 29.90 -3.98
N GLY A 157 -9.97 28.57 -3.83
CA GLY A 157 -10.69 27.60 -4.66
C GLY A 157 -10.37 27.72 -6.15
N ALA A 158 -9.30 28.43 -6.51
CA ALA A 158 -8.87 28.61 -7.90
C ALA A 158 -8.39 27.30 -8.55
N ASN A 159 -8.12 26.28 -7.73
CA ASN A 159 -7.91 24.93 -8.19
C ASN A 159 -9.23 24.13 -8.11
N PRO A 160 -9.83 23.72 -9.24
CA PRO A 160 -11.07 22.95 -9.24
C PRO A 160 -10.95 21.56 -8.55
N ALA A 161 -9.74 21.16 -8.14
CA ALA A 161 -9.44 19.90 -7.45
C ALA A 161 -8.97 20.06 -5.98
N GLY A 162 -8.89 21.28 -5.44
CA GLY A 162 -8.53 21.52 -4.04
C GLY A 162 -9.70 21.23 -3.10
N ILE A 163 -9.84 19.98 -2.65
CA ILE A 163 -11.02 19.52 -1.90
C ILE A 163 -10.96 19.95 -0.41
N VAL A 164 -9.77 20.29 0.13
CA VAL A 164 -9.52 20.43 1.58
C VAL A 164 -8.51 21.56 1.87
N SER A 165 -8.74 22.37 2.91
CA SER A 165 -7.79 23.40 3.38
C SER A 165 -6.52 22.80 4.00
N LEU A 166 -5.43 23.56 4.14
CA LEU A 166 -4.18 23.04 4.75
C LEU A 166 -4.38 22.55 6.20
N THR A 167 -5.20 23.25 6.97
CA THR A 167 -5.54 22.87 8.35
C THR A 167 -6.32 21.56 8.37
N GLU A 168 -7.34 21.43 7.52
CA GLU A 168 -8.10 20.19 7.43
C GLU A 168 -7.26 19.04 6.87
N LEU A 169 -6.33 19.30 5.94
CA LEU A 169 -5.38 18.31 5.45
C LEU A 169 -4.46 17.82 6.58
N GLN A 170 -3.93 18.75 7.38
CA GLN A 170 -3.14 18.42 8.56
C GLN A 170 -3.95 17.61 9.58
N ASP A 171 -5.21 17.97 9.83
CA ASP A 171 -6.10 17.24 10.75
C ASP A 171 -6.43 15.84 10.25
N ILE A 172 -6.69 15.67 8.95
CA ILE A 172 -6.91 14.37 8.31
C ILE A 172 -5.65 13.50 8.44
N LEU A 173 -4.47 14.07 8.20
CA LEU A 173 -3.20 13.34 8.27
C LEU A 173 -2.82 13.00 9.70
N ASN A 174 -3.10 13.86 10.68
CA ASN A 174 -2.92 13.58 12.11
C ASN A 174 -3.92 12.52 12.63
N GLY A 175 -5.14 12.51 12.09
CA GLY A 175 -6.15 11.50 12.40
C GLY A 175 -5.93 10.15 11.70
N SER A 176 -5.06 10.11 10.68
CA SER A 176 -4.73 8.90 9.94
C SER A 176 -3.59 8.12 10.62
N SER A 177 -3.85 6.86 10.99
CA SER A 177 -2.81 5.96 11.52
C SER A 177 -1.72 5.59 10.52
N SER A 178 -1.93 5.88 9.23
CA SER A 178 -1.01 5.57 8.14
C SER A 178 -0.47 6.82 7.44
N GLY A 179 -0.81 8.02 7.94
CA GLY A 179 -0.49 9.28 7.27
C GLY A 179 -1.18 9.40 5.90
N GLY A 180 -0.55 10.14 5.00
CA GLY A 180 -0.89 10.26 3.60
C GLY A 180 0.35 10.08 2.73
N ARG A 181 0.19 10.20 1.42
CA ARG A 181 1.32 10.14 0.48
C ARG A 181 1.27 11.30 -0.49
N VAL A 182 2.44 11.77 -0.87
CA VAL A 182 2.67 12.69 -1.97
C VAL A 182 3.24 11.91 -3.14
N LEU A 183 2.61 12.08 -4.30
CA LEU A 183 3.08 11.57 -5.58
C LEU A 183 3.60 12.76 -6.37
N ILE A 184 4.82 12.63 -6.90
CA ILE A 184 5.43 13.64 -7.75
C ILE A 184 5.55 13.06 -9.15
N PHE A 185 5.02 13.77 -10.14
CA PHE A 185 5.12 13.39 -11.54
C PHE A 185 6.17 14.25 -12.24
N ASP A 186 6.83 13.65 -13.22
CA ASP A 186 7.70 14.41 -14.12
C ASP A 186 6.88 15.15 -15.19
N SER A 187 7.56 16.02 -15.95
CA SER A 187 6.96 16.71 -17.10
C SER A 187 6.41 15.77 -18.20
N THR A 188 6.72 14.48 -18.17
CA THR A 188 6.19 13.47 -19.11
C THR A 188 4.91 12.79 -18.58
N GLY A 189 4.48 13.13 -17.36
CA GLY A 189 3.32 12.54 -16.68
C GLY A 189 3.62 11.19 -16.05
N LYS A 190 4.88 10.78 -15.96
CA LYS A 190 5.28 9.54 -15.27
C LYS A 190 5.53 9.82 -13.80
N GLN A 191 5.13 8.90 -12.94
CA GLN A 191 5.43 8.98 -11.52
C GLN A 191 6.96 8.98 -11.33
N ALA A 192 7.48 10.10 -10.84
CA ALA A 192 8.91 10.28 -10.56
C ALA A 192 9.26 9.88 -9.14
N LEU A 193 8.36 10.15 -8.18
CA LEU A 193 8.62 9.87 -6.77
C LEU A 193 7.33 9.62 -5.97
N LYS A 194 7.43 8.79 -4.94
CA LYS A 194 6.44 8.62 -3.87
C LYS A 194 7.10 8.99 -2.55
N ARG A 195 6.44 9.79 -1.72
CA ARG A 195 6.83 10.04 -0.32
C ARG A 195 5.64 9.94 0.61
N ASP A 196 5.87 9.37 1.78
CA ASP A 196 4.87 9.37 2.84
C ASP A 196 4.93 10.71 3.59
N VAL A 197 3.79 11.17 4.07
CA VAL A 197 3.60 12.46 4.73
C VAL A 197 2.71 12.27 5.95
N VAL A 198 3.06 12.94 7.03
CA VAL A 198 2.32 12.97 8.28
C VAL A 198 1.92 14.40 8.60
N GLY A 199 0.89 14.61 9.43
CA GLY A 199 0.37 15.96 9.67
C GLY A 199 1.39 16.90 10.34
N SER A 200 2.34 16.38 11.14
CA SER A 200 3.47 17.16 11.68
C SER A 200 4.41 17.70 10.60
N GLY A 201 4.42 17.08 9.42
CA GLY A 201 5.20 17.53 8.26
C GLY A 201 4.56 18.68 7.49
N LEU A 202 3.33 19.11 7.81
CA LEU A 202 2.69 20.26 7.16
C LEU A 202 2.79 21.52 8.00
N ASN A 203 3.30 22.59 7.39
CA ASN A 203 3.19 23.94 7.92
C ASN A 203 1.97 24.64 7.32
N THR A 204 0.89 24.73 8.09
CA THR A 204 -0.38 25.33 7.67
C THR A 204 -0.31 26.84 7.47
N THR A 205 0.75 27.50 7.97
CA THR A 205 0.97 28.94 7.81
C THR A 205 1.75 29.25 6.53
N THR A 206 2.77 28.45 6.20
CA THR A 206 3.63 28.68 5.02
C THR A 206 3.26 27.83 3.81
N GLY A 207 2.39 26.82 3.96
CA GLY A 207 2.05 25.89 2.89
C GLY A 207 3.17 24.91 2.54
N GLU A 208 4.12 24.71 3.45
CA GLU A 208 5.27 23.82 3.25
C GLU A 208 4.96 22.40 3.73
N ILE A 209 5.31 21.42 2.89
CA ILE A 209 5.30 20.01 3.20
C ILE A 209 6.74 19.53 3.37
N SER A 210 7.08 19.09 4.58
CA SER A 210 8.31 18.43 4.95
C SER A 210 8.20 16.92 4.75
N PHE A 211 9.21 16.33 4.13
CA PHE A 211 9.35 14.87 4.01
C PHE A 211 10.17 14.25 5.15
N TYR A 212 10.51 15.02 6.18
CA TYR A 212 11.13 14.54 7.41
C TYR A 212 10.18 14.68 8.59
N ASP A 213 10.12 13.62 9.40
CA ASP A 213 9.49 13.64 10.72
C ASP A 213 10.38 12.89 11.72
N PRO A 214 10.67 13.41 12.93
CA PRO A 214 10.54 14.79 13.42
C PRO A 214 11.86 15.59 13.23
N PRO A 215 11.90 16.92 13.51
CA PRO A 215 13.09 17.77 13.39
C PRO A 215 14.26 17.43 14.35
N THR A 216 14.25 16.26 15.00
CA THR A 216 15.22 15.86 16.02
C THR A 216 15.94 14.54 15.77
N ILE A 217 15.67 13.83 14.66
CA ILE A 217 16.41 12.61 14.33
C ILE A 217 17.37 12.90 13.18
N ALA A 218 18.65 12.72 13.45
CA ALA A 218 19.75 12.99 12.55
C ALA A 218 19.48 12.45 11.14
N ALA A 219 19.75 13.29 10.14
CA ALA A 219 19.60 12.99 8.73
C ALA A 219 20.19 11.61 8.39
N PRO A 220 19.47 10.74 7.65
CA PRO A 220 20.03 9.46 7.24
C PRO A 220 21.07 9.71 6.14
N THR A 221 22.35 9.71 6.54
CA THR A 221 23.56 9.48 5.71
C THR A 221 23.86 10.50 4.58
N PRO A 222 25.11 10.56 4.07
CA PRO A 222 25.63 11.71 3.28
C PRO A 222 25.03 11.91 1.89
N ASP A 223 24.14 11.01 1.44
CA ASP A 223 23.37 11.13 0.19
C ASP A 223 21.89 11.54 0.46
N GLY A 224 21.60 11.94 1.70
CA GLY A 224 20.28 12.02 2.32
C GLY A 224 19.47 13.29 2.05
N ASP A 225 19.19 13.59 0.78
CA ASP A 225 18.10 14.50 0.43
C ASP A 225 16.84 13.68 0.05
N PRO A 226 15.66 14.00 0.60
CA PRO A 226 14.44 13.22 0.38
C PRO A 226 13.94 13.37 -1.07
N LEU A 227 14.42 14.38 -1.80
CA LEU A 227 14.27 14.48 -3.25
C LEU A 227 15.64 14.31 -3.94
N PRO A 228 15.79 13.38 -4.90
CA PRO A 228 17.08 13.07 -5.53
C PRO A 228 17.68 14.25 -6.32
N ASN A 229 19.01 14.35 -6.40
CA ASN A 229 19.68 15.44 -7.14
C ASN A 229 19.75 15.17 -8.65
N ASN A 230 18.59 15.06 -9.28
CA ASN A 230 18.45 14.72 -10.70
C ASN A 230 18.21 15.95 -11.60
N GLY A 231 18.35 17.18 -11.07
CA GLY A 231 18.12 18.42 -11.80
C GLY A 231 16.65 18.70 -12.17
N LEU A 232 15.71 17.83 -11.77
CA LEU A 232 14.27 18.06 -11.95
C LEU A 232 13.75 19.13 -11.00
N TYR A 233 14.24 19.14 -9.76
CA TYR A 233 13.73 20.01 -8.69
C TYR A 233 14.29 21.43 -8.68
N GLY A 234 15.29 21.73 -9.53
CA GLY A 234 15.86 23.09 -9.63
C GLY A 234 14.99 24.09 -10.40
N ILE A 235 13.94 23.61 -11.09
CA ILE A 235 13.01 24.45 -11.85
C ILE A 235 11.59 23.92 -11.59
N PRO A 236 10.72 24.65 -10.84
CA PRO A 236 9.37 24.20 -10.50
C PRO A 236 8.51 23.81 -11.71
N SER A 237 8.72 24.44 -12.87
CA SER A 237 7.99 24.13 -14.12
C SER A 237 8.25 22.72 -14.68
N LYS A 238 9.24 21.98 -14.15
CA LYS A 238 9.55 20.60 -14.54
C LYS A 238 8.83 19.56 -13.67
N ILE A 239 8.15 20.00 -12.61
CA ILE A 239 7.41 19.18 -11.68
C ILE A 239 5.92 19.30 -12.02
N ARG A 240 5.21 18.17 -12.04
CA ARG A 240 3.76 18.12 -12.20
C ARG A 240 3.13 17.21 -11.15
#